data_AF-A0A1B6GFT2-F1
#
_entry.id   AF-A0A1B6GFT2-F1
#
_cell.length_a   1.000
_cell.length_b   1.000
_cell.length_c   1.000
_cell.angle_alpha   90.00
_cell.angle_beta   90.00
_cell.angle_gamma   90.00
#
_symmetry.space_group_name_H-M   'P 1'
#
loop_
_entity.id
_entity.type
_entity.pdbx_description
1 polymer ?
#
loop_
_entity_poly.entity_id
_entity_poly.type
_entity_poly.pdbx_seq_one_letter_code
_entity_poly.pdbx_strand_id
1 'polypeptide(L)'
;AIYKYAIDNIKDESRLTELHKAYAIHVKKHGERAGIEDVVLNNRKLKYEKDLKECPTNYDTWFDYIRCVEEIGRLDEVRESYERAIANIPPVQEKSAWRRYIYLWINYALME
;
A
#
# COMPACT_ATOMS: atom_id res chain seq x y z
N ALA A 1 11.14 -15.27 13.10
CA ALA A 1 10.90 -14.77 14.48
C ALA A 1 11.79 -13.56 14.83
N ILE A 2 13.13 -13.63 14.68
CA ILE A 2 14.04 -12.56 15.13
C ILE A 2 13.95 -11.28 14.27
N TYR A 3 13.88 -11.39 12.93
CA TYR A 3 13.80 -10.21 12.06
C TYR A 3 12.52 -9.38 12.26
N LYS A 4 11.36 -10.03 12.42
CA LYS A 4 10.07 -9.37 12.66
C LYS A 4 10.09 -8.61 13.99
N TYR A 5 10.59 -9.26 15.05
CA TYR A 5 10.78 -8.61 16.36
C TYR A 5 11.76 -7.43 16.33
N ALA A 6 12.82 -7.50 15.51
CA ALA A 6 13.78 -6.42 15.38
C ALA A 6 13.21 -5.23 14.58
N ILE A 7 12.38 -5.48 13.57
CA ILE A 7 11.66 -4.44 12.82
C ILE A 7 10.70 -3.68 13.74
N ASP A 8 9.96 -4.39 14.61
CA ASP A 8 8.95 -3.79 15.47
C ASP A 8 9.55 -2.96 16.64
N ASN A 9 10.82 -3.17 16.99
CA ASN A 9 11.46 -2.54 18.16
C ASN A 9 12.54 -1.50 17.86
N ILE A 10 12.98 -1.36 16.60
CA ILE A 10 14.01 -0.38 16.23
C ILE A 10 13.36 0.93 15.79
N LYS A 11 13.75 2.04 16.42
CA LYS A 11 13.25 3.39 16.11
C LYS A 11 14.11 4.17 15.10
N ASP A 12 15.28 3.64 14.75
CA ASP A 12 16.22 4.27 13.83
C ASP A 12 15.87 3.91 12.37
N GLU A 13 15.41 4.90 11.59
CA GLU A 13 14.95 4.71 10.21
C GLU A 13 16.03 4.17 9.27
N SER A 14 17.30 4.55 9.48
CA SER A 14 18.40 4.10 8.62
C SER A 14 18.64 2.60 8.81
N ARG A 15 18.67 2.15 10.07
CA ARG A 15 18.84 0.75 10.43
C ARG A 15 17.61 -0.09 10.09
N LEU A 16 16.42 0.49 10.20
CA LEU A 16 15.16 -0.14 9.78
C LEU A 16 15.19 -0.46 8.28
N THR A 17 15.65 0.49 7.46
CA THR A 17 15.77 0.32 6.01
C THR A 17 16.77 -0.79 5.64
N GLU A 18 17.94 -0.81 6.30
CA GLU A 18 18.92 -1.89 6.12
C GLU A 18 18.37 -3.26 6.55
N LEU A 19 17.64 -3.30 7.66
CA LEU A 19 17.04 -4.51 8.19
C LEU A 19 15.94 -5.06 7.27
N HIS A 20 15.10 -4.20 6.69
CA HIS A 20 14.13 -4.60 5.68
C HIS A 20 14.81 -5.20 4.44
N LYS A 21 15.93 -4.62 4.01
CA LYS A 21 16.71 -5.13 2.87
C LYS A 21 17.34 -6.50 3.19
N ALA A 22 17.92 -6.65 4.37
CA ALA A 22 18.49 -7.92 4.84
C ALA A 22 17.42 -9.00 5.01
N TYR A 23 16.26 -8.65 5.57
CA TYR A 23 15.11 -9.53 5.71
C TYR A 23 14.59 -9.99 4.34
N ALA A 24 14.45 -9.09 3.36
CA ALA A 24 14.05 -9.45 2.00
C ALA A 24 15.04 -10.43 1.33
N ILE A 25 16.35 -10.24 1.50
CA ILE A 25 17.37 -11.18 0.99
C ILE A 25 17.29 -12.53 1.69
N HIS A 26 17.12 -12.53 3.01
CA HIS A 26 17.00 -13.75 3.80
C HIS A 26 15.76 -14.55 3.40
N VAL A 27 14.62 -13.89 3.27
CA VAL A 27 13.36 -14.48 2.80
C VAL A 27 13.49 -14.98 1.36
N LYS A 28 14.18 -14.27 0.47
CA LYS A 28 14.48 -14.75 -0.89
C LYS A 28 15.34 -16.01 -0.92
N LYS A 29 16.25 -16.20 0.04
CA LYS A 29 17.17 -17.35 0.11
C LYS A 29 16.62 -18.54 0.90
N HIS A 30 15.76 -18.29 1.89
CA HIS A 30 15.36 -19.29 2.90
C HIS A 30 13.84 -19.34 3.18
N GLY A 31 13.05 -18.45 2.59
CA GLY A 31 11.62 -18.36 2.85
C GLY A 31 10.80 -19.39 2.10
N GLU A 32 9.79 -19.95 2.77
CA GLU A 32 8.64 -20.56 2.10
C GLU A 32 7.99 -19.52 1.17
N ARG A 33 7.45 -19.98 0.03
CA ARG A 33 6.91 -19.14 -1.04
C ARG A 33 5.94 -18.04 -0.52
N ALA A 34 5.13 -18.38 0.48
CA ALA A 34 4.21 -17.46 1.15
C ALA A 34 4.91 -16.29 1.87
N GLY A 35 6.03 -16.53 2.55
CA GLY A 35 6.77 -15.46 3.25
C GLY A 35 7.45 -14.47 2.30
N ILE A 36 7.84 -14.93 1.10
CA ILE A 36 8.38 -14.06 0.04
C ILE A 36 7.28 -13.17 -0.53
N GLU A 37 6.09 -13.73 -0.76
CA GLU A 37 4.93 -12.98 -1.25
C GLU A 37 4.53 -11.87 -0.27
N ASP A 38 4.46 -12.15 1.03
CA ASP A 38 4.18 -11.14 2.06
C ASP A 38 5.17 -9.97 2.04
N VAL A 39 6.48 -10.25 1.92
CA VAL A 39 7.51 -9.20 1.86
C VAL A 39 7.39 -8.36 0.59
N VAL A 40 7.10 -9.00 -0.54
CA VAL A 40 6.92 -8.30 -1.82
C VAL A 40 5.69 -7.40 -1.77
N LEU A 41 4.56 -7.89 -1.24
CA LEU A 41 3.34 -7.11 -1.05
C LEU A 41 3.58 -5.92 -0.12
N ASN A 42 4.26 -6.13 1.00
CA ASN A 42 4.55 -5.04 1.94
C ASN A 42 5.48 -3.97 1.33
N ASN A 43 6.49 -4.38 0.54
CA ASN A 43 7.34 -3.43 -0.17
C ASN A 43 6.58 -2.63 -1.24
N ARG A 44 5.63 -3.27 -1.94
CA ARG A 44 4.74 -2.57 -2.90
C ARG A 44 3.85 -1.56 -2.19
N LYS A 45 3.24 -1.95 -1.06
CA LYS A 45 2.41 -1.07 -0.22
C LYS A 45 3.19 0.18 0.19
N LEU A 46 4.41 0.02 0.72
CA LEU A 46 5.27 1.13 1.14
C LEU A 46 5.64 2.06 -0.02
N LYS A 47 5.90 1.50 -1.21
CA LYS A 47 6.18 2.29 -2.41
C LYS A 47 4.98 3.17 -2.78
N TYR A 48 3.79 2.57 -2.88
CA TYR A 48 2.59 3.33 -3.22
C TYR A 48 2.23 4.36 -2.16
N GLU A 49 2.43 4.08 -0.87
CA GLU A 49 2.23 5.10 0.17
C GLU A 49 3.17 6.30 -0.01
N LYS A 50 4.42 6.07 -0.40
CA LYS A 50 5.36 7.15 -0.69
C LYS A 50 4.88 7.97 -1.90
N ASP A 51 4.48 7.30 -2.97
CA ASP A 51 3.98 7.95 -4.19
C ASP A 51 2.71 8.79 -3.88
N LEU A 52 1.83 8.29 -3.00
CA LEU A 52 0.62 9.01 -2.54
C LEU A 52 0.94 10.19 -1.63
N LYS A 53 2.02 10.14 -0.84
CA LYS A 53 2.48 11.30 -0.06
C LYS A 53 3.01 12.42 -0.97
N GLU A 54 3.63 12.07 -2.09
CA GLU A 54 4.11 13.04 -3.08
C GLU A 54 2.95 13.61 -3.92
N CYS A 55 2.02 12.77 -4.37
CA CYS A 55 0.89 13.14 -5.22
C CYS A 55 -0.44 12.52 -4.76
N PRO A 56 -1.14 13.11 -3.77
CA PRO A 56 -2.40 12.57 -3.24
C PRO A 56 -3.56 12.54 -4.24
N THR A 57 -3.49 13.35 -5.31
CA THR A 57 -4.53 13.45 -6.35
C THR A 57 -4.35 12.44 -7.48
N ASN A 58 -3.33 11.58 -7.43
CA ASN A 58 -3.11 10.55 -8.43
C ASN A 58 -3.98 9.32 -8.16
N TYR A 59 -5.14 9.26 -8.82
CA TYR A 59 -6.09 8.16 -8.67
C TYR A 59 -5.58 6.80 -9.17
N ASP A 60 -4.65 6.76 -10.13
CA ASP A 60 -4.08 5.47 -10.56
C ASP A 60 -3.28 4.82 -9.42
N THR A 61 -2.49 5.62 -8.72
CA THR A 61 -1.75 5.16 -7.54
C THR A 61 -2.69 4.72 -6.43
N TRP A 62 -3.84 5.40 -6.25
CA TRP A 62 -4.87 4.95 -5.30
C TRP A 62 -5.46 3.59 -5.70
N PHE A 63 -5.76 3.35 -6.98
CA PHE A 63 -6.25 2.04 -7.43
C PHE A 63 -5.24 0.93 -7.20
N ASP A 64 -3.97 1.17 -7.54
CA ASP A 64 -2.91 0.19 -7.34
C ASP A 64 -2.65 -0.07 -5.84
N TYR A 65 -2.70 0.97 -5.02
CA TYR A 65 -2.59 0.86 -3.56
C TYR A 65 -3.73 0.02 -2.97
N ILE A 66 -4.98 0.34 -3.33
CA ILE A 66 -6.15 -0.38 -2.81
C ILE A 66 -6.11 -1.86 -3.22
N ARG A 67 -5.80 -2.17 -4.49
CA ARG A 67 -5.61 -3.57 -4.92
C ARG A 67 -4.53 -4.28 -4.11
N CYS A 68 -3.42 -3.60 -3.83
CA CYS A 68 -2.36 -4.15 -3.00
C CYS A 68 -2.83 -4.43 -1.56
N VAL A 69 -3.73 -3.61 -1.00
CA VAL A 69 -4.32 -3.81 0.33
C VAL A 69 -5.38 -4.92 0.31
N GLU A 70 -6.16 -5.04 -0.77
CA GLU A 70 -7.10 -6.14 -0.99
C GLU A 70 -6.38 -7.50 -1.08
N GLU A 71 -5.23 -7.55 -1.77
CA GLU A 71 -4.38 -8.76 -1.83
C GLU A 71 -3.85 -9.19 -0.45
N ILE A 72 -3.65 -8.25 0.48
CA ILE A 72 -3.26 -8.55 1.87
C ILE A 72 -4.45 -9.10 2.68
N GLY A 73 -5.69 -8.89 2.23
CA GLY A 73 -6.89 -9.51 2.78
C GLY A 73 -7.44 -8.88 4.07
N ARG A 74 -7.06 -7.63 4.37
CA ARG A 74 -7.54 -6.91 5.57
C ARG A 74 -8.63 -5.92 5.21
N LEU A 75 -9.89 -6.33 5.33
CA LEU A 75 -11.07 -5.53 4.94
C LEU A 75 -11.11 -4.14 5.62
N ASP A 76 -10.73 -4.05 6.89
CA ASP A 76 -10.72 -2.76 7.59
C ASP A 76 -9.71 -1.78 6.98
N GLU A 77 -8.52 -2.28 6.58
CA GLU A 77 -7.52 -1.46 5.88
C GLU A 77 -7.97 -1.10 4.46
N VAL A 78 -8.69 -1.98 3.78
CA VAL A 78 -9.28 -1.68 2.46
C VAL A 78 -10.29 -0.54 2.59
N ARG A 79 -11.20 -0.60 3.58
CA ARG A 79 -12.18 0.46 3.84
C ARG A 79 -11.49 1.79 4.15
N GLU A 80 -10.51 1.79 5.06
CA GLU A 80 -9.74 3.01 5.39
C GLU A 80 -9.02 3.57 4.13
N SER A 81 -8.51 2.70 3.26
CA SER A 81 -7.85 3.10 2.02
C SER A 81 -8.80 3.77 1.03
N TYR A 82 -10.02 3.25 0.89
CA TYR A 82 -11.08 3.89 0.11
C TYR A 82 -11.49 5.24 0.70
N GLU A 83 -11.69 5.31 2.02
CA GLU A 83 -12.06 6.56 2.72
C GLU A 83 -10.98 7.66 2.53
N ARG A 84 -9.71 7.28 2.62
CA ARG A 84 -8.59 8.18 2.33
C ARG A 84 -8.56 8.61 0.86
N ALA A 85 -8.85 7.70 -0.08
CA ALA A 85 -8.87 8.02 -1.51
C ALA A 85 -10.00 9.01 -1.86
N ILE A 86 -11.22 8.80 -1.35
CA ILE A 86 -12.38 9.67 -1.63
C ILE A 86 -12.25 11.06 -0.99
N ALA A 87 -11.49 11.19 0.10
CA ALA A 87 -11.18 12.50 0.69
C ALA A 87 -10.36 13.40 -0.26
N ASN A 88 -9.67 12.81 -1.24
CA ASN A 88 -8.90 13.54 -2.24
C ASN A 88 -9.79 13.90 -3.45
N ILE A 89 -10.61 14.95 -3.29
CA ILE A 89 -11.50 15.46 -4.33
C ILE A 89 -10.71 16.04 -5.51
N PRO A 90 -11.09 15.78 -6.79
CA PRO A 90 -10.39 16.35 -7.93
C PRO A 90 -10.37 17.88 -7.86
N PRO A 91 -9.19 18.54 -7.94
CA PRO A 91 -9.11 20.00 -7.87
C PRO A 91 -9.54 20.67 -9.18
N VAL A 92 -9.58 19.93 -10.29
CA VAL A 92 -9.93 20.44 -11.62
C VAL A 92 -11.34 20.01 -12.04
N GLN A 93 -12.04 20.88 -12.74
CA GLN A 93 -13.39 20.64 -13.27
C GLN A 93 -13.39 19.86 -14.60
N GLU A 94 -12.21 19.48 -15.10
CA GLU A 94 -12.10 18.71 -16.33
C GLU A 94 -12.69 17.31 -16.15
N LYS A 95 -13.65 16.94 -16.99
CA LYS A 95 -14.38 15.65 -16.92
C LYS A 95 -13.45 14.42 -16.84
N SER A 96 -12.27 14.49 -17.44
CA SER A 96 -11.27 13.42 -17.41
C SER A 96 -10.81 13.07 -15.99
N ALA A 97 -10.59 14.08 -15.13
CA ALA A 97 -10.18 13.89 -13.75
C ALA A 97 -11.29 13.26 -12.89
N TRP A 98 -12.55 13.63 -13.15
CA TRP A 98 -13.71 13.10 -12.44
C TRP A 98 -14.02 11.65 -12.77
N ARG A 99 -13.68 11.18 -13.97
CA ARG A 99 -13.96 9.80 -14.38
C ARG A 99 -13.34 8.78 -13.42
N ARG A 100 -12.08 8.99 -13.03
CA ARG A 100 -11.38 8.10 -12.08
C ARG A 100 -11.95 8.20 -10.67
N TYR A 101 -12.29 9.41 -10.25
CA TYR A 101 -12.93 9.63 -8.95
C TYR A 101 -14.29 8.91 -8.84
N ILE A 102 -15.10 8.93 -9.90
CA ILE A 102 -16.37 8.18 -9.92
C ILE A 102 -16.12 6.67 -9.84
N TYR A 103 -15.08 6.15 -10.51
CA TYR A 103 -14.72 4.73 -10.40
C TYR A 103 -14.27 4.32 -8.99
N LEU A 104 -13.63 5.21 -8.23
CA LEU A 104 -13.33 4.94 -6.82
C LEU A 104 -14.61 4.67 -6.03
N TRP A 105 -15.64 5.50 -6.21
CA TRP A 105 -16.94 5.31 -5.57
C TRP A 105 -17.66 4.05 -6.01
N ILE A 106 -17.64 3.73 -7.31
CA ILE A 106 -18.23 2.49 -7.83
C ILE A 106 -17.53 1.28 -7.22
N ASN A 107 -16.20 1.27 -7.19
CA ASN A 107 -15.45 0.16 -6.60
C ASN A 107 -15.69 0.06 -5.08
N TYR A 108 -15.78 1.20 -4.39
CA TYR A 108 -16.07 1.21 -2.95
C TYR A 108 -17.46 0.61 -2.66
N ALA A 109 -18.47 0.99 -3.44
CA ALA A 109 -19.83 0.45 -3.31
C ALA A 109 -19.96 -1.02 -3.74
N LEU A 110 -19.01 -1.57 -4.52
CA LEU A 110 -18.95 -2.98 -4.86
C LEU A 110 -18.21 -3.82 -3.80
N MET A 111 -17.34 -3.18 -3.02
CA MET A 111 -16.57 -3.81 -1.96
C MET A 111 -17.40 -3.97 -0.67
N GLU A 112 -18.21 -2.97 -0.33
CA GLU A 112 -19.17 -3.00 0.80
C GLU A 112 -20.38 -3.88 0.52
#